data_AF-A0A4V6KNH3-F1
#
_entry.id   AF-A0A4V6KNH3-F1
#
_cell.length_a   1.000
_cell.length_b   1.000
_cell.length_c   1.000
_cell.angle_alpha   90.00
_cell.angle_beta   90.00
_cell.angle_gamma   90.00
#
_symmetry.space_group_name_H-M   'P 1'
#
loop_
_entity.id
_entity.type
_entity.pdbx_description
1 polymer ?
#
loop_
_entity_poly.entity_id
_entity_poly.type
_entity_poly.pdbx_seq_one_letter_code
_entity_poly.pdbx_strand_id
1 'polypeptide(L)'
;MKLYTLDIACLESAQRRLQQPFSPLQVALSQLVSDADKLRRQPLETVINKKLRPVSGDPHDYYSLGTYWWPNPRRPNGLPYIRRDGHTNPQCQNNDTDTTRIIRMCERCLTLGLAWYFTGQRNYALAAAEQIRCWFLNGETLMNPHLNYGQAIPGIVSGRGTGLIDTRLMWDGDRHHWPDQPGGRAGYRRYYRPASVVPGF
;
A
#
# COMPACT_ATOMS: atom_id res chain seq x y z
N MET A 1 7.09 17.17 13.84
CA MET A 1 6.33 15.95 13.55
C MET A 1 7.25 15.00 12.79
N LYS A 2 7.59 13.86 13.39
CA LYS A 2 8.56 12.91 12.86
C LYS A 2 7.77 11.68 12.40
N LEU A 3 7.39 11.66 11.12
CA LEU A 3 6.66 10.54 10.51
C LEU A 3 7.69 9.44 10.20
N TYR A 4 7.94 8.55 11.16
CA TYR A 4 8.84 7.41 11.02
C TYR A 4 8.03 6.12 11.08
N THR A 5 7.96 5.39 9.97
CA THR A 5 7.46 4.01 9.97
C THR A 5 8.57 3.01 10.24
N LEU A 6 9.80 3.35 9.84
CA LEU A 6 11.00 2.57 10.11
C LEU A 6 11.83 3.27 11.18
N ASP A 7 12.19 2.52 12.22
CA ASP A 7 13.10 2.99 13.25
C ASP A 7 14.52 3.07 12.69
N ILE A 8 15.05 4.29 12.60
CA ILE A 8 16.39 4.56 12.07
C ILE A 8 17.48 3.84 12.89
N ALA A 9 17.33 3.75 14.21
CA ALA A 9 18.30 3.05 15.05
C ALA A 9 18.31 1.54 14.76
N CYS A 10 17.13 0.97 14.42
CA CYS A 10 17.02 -0.41 13.96
C CYS A 10 17.71 -0.60 12.60
N LEU A 11 17.51 0.31 11.64
CA LEU A 11 18.17 0.26 10.32
C LEU A 11 19.70 0.36 10.43
N GLU A 12 20.21 1.29 11.23
CA GLU A 12 21.64 1.45 11.50
C GLU A 12 22.24 0.23 12.24
N SER A 13 21.47 -0.34 13.17
CA SER A 13 21.84 -1.60 13.85
C SER A 13 21.93 -2.77 12.87
N ALA A 14 20.95 -2.89 11.97
CA ALA A 14 20.96 -3.91 10.92
C ALA A 14 22.15 -3.76 9.97
N GLN A 15 22.48 -2.53 9.54
CA GLN A 15 23.67 -2.27 8.71
C GLN A 15 24.96 -2.69 9.44
N ARG A 16 25.14 -2.31 10.71
CA ARG A 16 26.31 -2.72 11.51
C ARG A 16 26.41 -4.23 11.64
N ARG A 17 25.30 -4.92 11.89
CA ARG A 17 25.25 -6.38 11.99
C ARG A 17 25.59 -7.06 10.65
N LEU A 18 25.23 -6.47 9.52
CA LEU A 18 25.58 -6.99 8.19
C LEU A 18 27.09 -6.92 7.90
N GLN A 19 27.84 -6.02 8.55
CA GLN A 19 29.31 -5.95 8.40
C GLN A 19 30.05 -7.05 9.17
N GLN A 20 29.37 -7.76 10.08
CA GLN A 20 30.00 -8.83 10.86
C GLN A 20 30.11 -10.11 10.02
N PRO A 21 31.22 -10.87 10.13
CA PRO A 21 31.33 -12.19 9.52
C PRO A 21 30.17 -13.09 9.97
N PHE A 22 29.61 -13.87 9.04
CA PHE A 22 28.51 -14.81 9.29
C PHE A 22 27.24 -14.18 9.88
N SER A 23 26.95 -12.93 9.53
CA SER A 23 25.73 -12.26 9.98
C SER A 23 24.47 -13.05 9.61
N PRO A 24 23.56 -13.34 10.57
CA PRO A 24 22.30 -14.02 10.26
C PRO A 24 21.38 -13.16 9.36
N LEU A 25 21.66 -11.86 9.22
CA LEU A 25 20.90 -10.95 8.35
C LEU A 25 21.25 -11.11 6.87
N GLN A 26 22.32 -11.85 6.53
CA GLN A 26 22.73 -12.03 5.14
C GLN A 26 21.64 -12.71 4.30
N VAL A 27 20.88 -13.64 4.88
CA VAL A 27 19.75 -14.30 4.21
C VAL A 27 18.65 -13.29 3.86
N ALA A 28 18.30 -12.42 4.81
CA ALA A 28 17.29 -11.38 4.59
C ALA A 28 17.75 -10.34 3.55
N LEU A 29 19.03 -9.96 3.58
CA LEU A 29 19.60 -9.06 2.57
C LEU A 29 19.56 -9.69 1.17
N SER A 30 19.94 -10.96 1.04
CA SER A 30 19.87 -11.68 -0.25
C SER A 30 18.44 -11.76 -0.79
N GLN A 31 17.45 -11.99 0.08
CA GLN A 31 16.04 -11.98 -0.31
C GLN A 31 15.59 -10.58 -0.76
N LEU A 32 15.93 -9.53 0.00
CA LEU A 32 15.64 -8.14 -0.37
C LEU A 32 16.22 -7.78 -1.74
N VAL A 33 17.47 -8.15 -2.00
CA VAL A 33 18.14 -7.92 -3.28
C VAL A 33 17.44 -8.67 -4.41
N SER A 34 17.10 -9.95 -4.21
CA SER A 34 16.36 -10.75 -5.20
C SER A 34 15.02 -10.13 -5.57
N ASP A 35 14.28 -9.63 -4.58
CA ASP A 35 12.98 -9.01 -4.82
C ASP A 35 13.11 -7.63 -5.47
N ALA A 36 14.09 -6.82 -5.05
CA ALA A 36 14.40 -5.55 -5.70
C ALA A 36 14.82 -5.73 -7.17
N ASP A 37 15.61 -6.75 -7.46
CA ASP A 37 16.02 -7.10 -8.83
C ASP A 37 14.83 -7.50 -9.72
N LYS A 38 13.87 -8.25 -9.18
CA LYS A 38 12.62 -8.56 -9.90
C LYS A 38 11.81 -7.30 -10.14
N LEU A 39 11.59 -6.49 -9.10
CA LEU A 39 10.74 -5.31 -9.13
C LEU A 39 11.24 -4.26 -10.14
N ARG A 40 12.54 -3.99 -10.21
CA ARG A 40 13.10 -3.02 -11.16
C ARG A 40 12.96 -3.43 -12.64
N ARG A 41 12.64 -4.70 -12.92
CA ARG A 41 12.42 -5.22 -14.29
C ARG A 41 10.94 -5.30 -14.65
N GLN A 42 10.04 -5.07 -13.71
CA GLN A 42 8.61 -5.11 -13.95
C GLN A 42 8.11 -3.75 -14.49
N PRO A 43 7.01 -3.73 -15.26
CA PRO A 43 6.35 -2.48 -15.67
C PRO A 43 5.95 -1.62 -14.47
N LEU A 44 6.03 -0.30 -14.64
CA LEU A 44 5.61 0.69 -13.64
C LEU A 44 4.11 0.59 -13.34
N GLU A 45 3.74 0.77 -12.07
CA GLU A 45 2.33 0.90 -11.68
C GLU A 45 1.86 2.33 -11.93
N THR A 46 0.63 2.46 -12.43
CA THR A 46 -0.05 3.75 -12.66
C THR A 46 -1.55 3.54 -12.61
N VAL A 47 -2.28 4.58 -12.19
CA VAL A 47 -3.75 4.60 -12.17
C VAL A 47 -4.38 4.52 -13.55
N ILE A 48 -3.71 4.93 -14.62
CA ILE A 48 -4.35 4.96 -15.96
C ILE A 48 -4.63 3.54 -16.50
N ASN A 49 -3.91 2.53 -15.98
CA ASN A 49 -3.96 1.14 -16.43
C ASN A 49 -5.10 0.32 -15.81
N LYS A 50 -5.95 0.91 -14.96
CA LYS A 50 -7.20 0.26 -14.51
C LYS A 50 -8.15 0.04 -15.69
N LYS A 51 -8.98 -1.01 -15.61
CA LYS A 51 -9.98 -1.31 -16.65
C LYS A 51 -11.27 -0.54 -16.46
N LEU A 52 -11.73 -0.41 -15.22
CA LEU A 52 -12.93 0.34 -14.88
C LEU A 52 -12.57 1.80 -14.68
N ARG A 53 -13.48 2.70 -15.07
CA ARG A 53 -13.30 4.14 -14.88
C ARG A 53 -14.24 4.65 -13.79
N PRO A 54 -13.80 5.67 -13.01
CA PRO A 54 -14.70 6.42 -12.16
C PRO A 54 -15.73 7.19 -13.02
N VAL A 55 -16.75 7.75 -12.37
CA VAL A 55 -17.82 8.49 -13.05
C VAL A 55 -17.35 9.77 -13.77
N SER A 56 -16.17 10.30 -13.43
CA SER A 56 -15.55 11.41 -14.18
C SER A 56 -15.11 11.01 -15.58
N GLY A 57 -14.89 9.72 -15.84
CA GLY A 57 -14.29 9.23 -17.08
C GLY A 57 -12.78 9.48 -17.21
N ASP A 58 -12.17 10.26 -16.30
CA ASP A 58 -10.74 10.57 -16.33
C ASP A 58 -9.91 9.34 -15.89
N PRO A 59 -8.98 8.83 -16.72
CA PRO A 59 -8.09 7.74 -16.32
C PRO A 59 -7.11 8.09 -15.19
N HIS A 60 -6.80 9.37 -14.98
CA HIS A 60 -5.90 9.86 -13.93
C HIS A 60 -6.54 9.89 -12.54
N ASP A 61 -7.87 9.78 -12.47
CA ASP A 61 -8.59 9.75 -11.19
C ASP A 61 -8.45 8.40 -10.51
N TYR A 62 -7.99 8.39 -9.25
CA TYR A 62 -7.92 7.18 -8.44
C TYR A 62 -9.31 6.58 -8.22
N TYR A 63 -9.46 5.28 -8.51
CA TYR A 63 -10.72 4.57 -8.39
C TYR A 63 -10.55 3.26 -7.64
N SER A 64 -11.35 3.04 -6.60
CA SER A 64 -11.40 1.77 -5.85
C SER A 64 -12.82 1.45 -5.41
N LEU A 65 -13.07 0.19 -5.04
CA LEU A 65 -14.37 -0.29 -4.58
C LEU A 65 -14.36 -0.51 -3.06
N GLY A 66 -15.50 -0.29 -2.41
CA GLY A 66 -15.66 -0.63 -1.00
C GLY A 66 -15.48 -2.13 -0.75
N THR A 67 -14.54 -2.50 0.12
CA THR A 67 -14.10 -3.88 0.37
C THR A 67 -15.21 -4.89 0.65
N TYR A 68 -16.23 -4.47 1.39
CA TYR A 68 -17.33 -5.33 1.85
C TYR A 68 -18.62 -5.19 1.03
N TRP A 69 -18.57 -4.57 -0.15
CA TRP A 69 -19.74 -4.34 -0.99
C TRP A 69 -19.74 -5.28 -2.18
N TRP A 70 -20.82 -6.05 -2.33
CA TRP A 70 -20.96 -7.13 -3.30
C TRP A 70 -22.15 -6.89 -4.24
N PRO A 71 -22.12 -7.41 -5.48
CA PRO A 71 -23.29 -7.44 -6.33
C PRO A 71 -24.50 -8.07 -5.63
N ASN A 72 -25.67 -7.46 -5.79
CA ASN A 72 -26.91 -7.93 -5.22
C ASN A 72 -27.48 -9.11 -6.02
N PRO A 73 -27.52 -10.35 -5.49
CA PRO A 73 -28.00 -11.50 -6.24
C PRO A 73 -29.51 -11.47 -6.51
N ARG A 74 -30.26 -10.57 -5.87
CA ARG A 74 -31.72 -10.41 -6.07
C ARG A 74 -32.08 -9.44 -7.19
N ARG A 75 -31.09 -8.95 -7.94
CA ARG A 75 -31.26 -7.95 -8.99
C ARG A 75 -30.51 -8.41 -10.24
N PRO A 76 -31.14 -8.44 -11.43
CA PRO A 76 -30.49 -8.93 -12.66
C PRO A 76 -29.18 -8.21 -13.01
N ASN A 77 -29.08 -6.93 -12.69
CA ASN A 77 -27.89 -6.11 -12.92
C ASN A 77 -26.92 -6.08 -11.73
N GLY A 78 -27.21 -6.79 -10.63
CA GLY A 78 -26.39 -6.80 -9.43
C GLY A 78 -26.38 -5.49 -8.63
N LEU A 79 -27.21 -4.49 -8.97
CA LEU A 79 -27.23 -3.17 -8.35
C LEU A 79 -28.50 -2.91 -7.52
N PRO A 80 -28.45 -2.02 -6.51
CA PRO A 80 -27.22 -1.49 -5.90
C PRO A 80 -26.46 -2.60 -5.18
N TYR A 81 -25.14 -2.45 -5.02
CA TYR A 81 -24.34 -3.40 -4.24
C TYR A 81 -24.87 -3.49 -2.79
N ILE A 82 -24.69 -4.64 -2.16
CA ILE A 82 -25.07 -4.91 -0.77
C ILE A 82 -23.84 -5.13 0.11
N ARG A 83 -23.90 -4.65 1.35
CA ARG A 83 -22.80 -4.82 2.31
C ARG A 83 -22.82 -6.23 2.92
N ARG A 84 -21.67 -6.90 2.92
CA ARG A 84 -21.39 -8.16 3.63
C ARG A 84 -20.17 -7.94 4.50
N ASP A 85 -20.39 -7.47 5.72
CA ASP A 85 -19.30 -7.05 6.60
C ASP A 85 -18.35 -8.21 6.93
N GLY A 86 -17.05 -7.94 6.94
CA GLY A 86 -16.03 -8.98 7.15
C GLY A 86 -15.81 -9.92 5.96
N HIS A 87 -16.56 -9.79 4.86
CA HIS A 87 -16.38 -10.58 3.65
C HIS A 87 -15.85 -9.72 2.50
N THR A 88 -14.56 -9.86 2.19
CA THR A 88 -13.90 -9.10 1.13
C THR A 88 -14.38 -9.51 -0.25
N ASN A 89 -14.90 -8.56 -1.04
CA ASN A 89 -15.25 -8.76 -2.45
C ASN A 89 -13.97 -8.84 -3.31
N PRO A 90 -13.69 -9.96 -3.99
CA PRO A 90 -12.50 -10.09 -4.84
C PRO A 90 -12.39 -9.02 -5.94
N GLN A 91 -13.52 -8.44 -6.37
CA GLN A 91 -13.54 -7.36 -7.35
C GLN A 91 -12.81 -6.09 -6.86
N CYS A 92 -12.74 -5.84 -5.55
CA CYS A 92 -12.02 -4.68 -5.02
C CYS A 92 -10.50 -4.89 -4.94
N GLN A 93 -10.00 -6.10 -5.18
CA GLN A 93 -8.59 -6.49 -5.09
C GLN A 93 -8.00 -6.99 -6.43
N ASN A 94 -8.79 -6.99 -7.50
CA ASN A 94 -8.29 -7.34 -8.83
C ASN A 94 -7.65 -6.10 -9.53
N ASN A 95 -7.22 -6.26 -10.78
CA ASN A 95 -6.60 -5.17 -11.57
C ASN A 95 -7.61 -4.27 -12.30
N ASP A 96 -8.91 -4.43 -12.05
CA ASP A 96 -9.93 -3.62 -12.71
C ASP A 96 -10.04 -2.23 -12.07
N THR A 97 -9.52 -2.06 -10.85
CA THR A 97 -9.44 -0.79 -10.09
C THR A 97 -8.02 -0.55 -9.53
N ASP A 98 -7.81 0.54 -8.79
CA ASP A 98 -6.49 1.00 -8.36
C ASP A 98 -6.03 0.48 -6.99
N THR A 99 -6.89 -0.21 -6.21
CA THR A 99 -6.55 -0.69 -4.85
C THR A 99 -5.26 -1.51 -4.83
N THR A 100 -5.14 -2.52 -5.70
CA THR A 100 -3.95 -3.36 -5.75
C THR A 100 -2.76 -2.64 -6.39
N ARG A 101 -3.03 -1.68 -7.29
CA ARG A 101 -1.99 -0.90 -7.97
C ARG A 101 -1.24 0.01 -7.01
N ILE A 102 -1.97 0.73 -6.17
CA ILE A 102 -1.37 1.63 -5.18
C ILE A 102 -0.58 0.86 -4.12
N ILE A 103 -1.07 -0.33 -3.72
CA ILE A 103 -0.35 -1.24 -2.84
C ILE A 103 0.98 -1.67 -3.48
N ARG A 104 0.95 -2.18 -4.72
CA ARG A 104 2.16 -2.61 -5.43
C ARG A 104 3.13 -1.46 -5.69
N MET A 105 2.63 -0.26 -5.97
CA MET A 105 3.44 0.95 -6.13
C MET A 105 4.20 1.29 -4.84
N CYS A 106 3.49 1.35 -3.71
CA CYS A 106 4.09 1.65 -2.39
C CYS A 106 5.13 0.59 -1.99
N GLU A 107 4.78 -0.69 -2.14
CA GLU A 107 5.68 -1.81 -1.84
C GLU A 107 6.93 -1.79 -2.71
N ARG A 108 6.77 -1.53 -4.01
CA ARG A 108 7.91 -1.37 -4.92
C ARG A 108 8.85 -0.26 -4.47
N CYS A 109 8.33 0.92 -4.14
CA CYS A 109 9.12 2.05 -3.67
C CYS A 109 9.85 1.71 -2.36
N LEU A 110 9.17 1.06 -1.41
CA LEU A 110 9.77 0.64 -0.14
C LEU A 110 10.89 -0.39 -0.34
N THR A 111 10.63 -1.45 -1.10
CA THR A 111 11.61 -2.52 -1.36
C THR A 111 12.84 -1.99 -2.09
N LEU A 112 12.66 -1.18 -3.13
CA LEU A 112 13.77 -0.58 -3.87
C LEU A 112 14.55 0.44 -3.03
N GLY A 113 13.87 1.25 -2.21
CA GLY A 113 14.49 2.18 -1.28
C GLY A 113 15.34 1.47 -0.22
N LEU A 114 14.83 0.39 0.38
CA LEU A 114 15.57 -0.43 1.33
C LEU A 114 16.76 -1.14 0.68
N ALA A 115 16.59 -1.68 -0.54
CA ALA A 115 17.68 -2.30 -1.27
C ALA A 115 18.81 -1.31 -1.56
N TRP A 116 18.48 -0.08 -1.98
CA TRP A 116 19.47 0.98 -2.12
C TRP A 116 20.16 1.29 -0.78
N TYR A 117 19.40 1.45 0.31
CA TYR A 117 19.94 1.77 1.63
C TYR A 117 20.96 0.73 2.13
N PHE A 118 20.67 -0.57 1.97
CA PHE A 118 21.55 -1.63 2.49
C PHE A 118 22.68 -2.01 1.55
N THR A 119 22.56 -1.79 0.24
CA THR A 119 23.57 -2.21 -0.74
C THR A 119 24.40 -1.06 -1.32
N GLY A 120 23.92 0.17 -1.21
CA GLY A 120 24.51 1.34 -1.88
C GLY A 120 24.35 1.34 -3.41
N GLN A 121 23.70 0.35 -4.01
CA GLN A 121 23.60 0.25 -5.46
C GLN A 121 22.58 1.25 -6.03
N ARG A 122 23.07 2.20 -6.82
CA ARG A 122 22.30 3.36 -7.31
C ARG A 122 21.14 2.99 -8.24
N ASN A 123 21.22 1.84 -8.93
CA ASN A 123 20.15 1.33 -9.81
C ASN A 123 18.80 1.17 -9.08
N TYR A 124 18.80 0.73 -7.81
CA TYR A 124 17.57 0.60 -7.03
C TYR A 124 16.93 1.95 -6.73
N ALA A 125 17.73 2.97 -6.36
CA ALA A 125 17.24 4.32 -6.14
C ALA A 125 16.64 4.94 -7.42
N LEU A 126 17.29 4.73 -8.56
CA LEU A 126 16.79 5.21 -9.85
C LEU A 126 15.44 4.57 -10.21
N ALA A 127 15.31 3.26 -10.04
CA ALA A 127 14.06 2.54 -10.29
C ALA A 127 12.93 2.99 -9.34
N ALA A 128 13.23 3.23 -8.06
CA ALA A 128 12.25 3.77 -7.11
C ALA A 128 11.78 5.17 -7.55
N ALA A 129 12.72 6.03 -7.94
CA ALA A 129 12.42 7.39 -8.37
C ALA A 129 11.61 7.41 -9.69
N GLU A 130 11.84 6.45 -10.59
CA GLU A 130 11.05 6.25 -11.81
C GLU A 130 9.59 5.88 -11.50
N GLN A 131 9.38 4.94 -10.58
CA GLN A 131 8.04 4.59 -10.11
C GLN A 131 7.29 5.77 -9.46
N ILE A 132 7.98 6.56 -8.63
CA ILE A 132 7.39 7.77 -8.01
C ILE A 132 7.02 8.79 -9.08
N ARG A 133 7.91 9.05 -10.06
CA ARG A 133 7.61 9.95 -11.18
C ARG A 133 6.42 9.48 -11.98
N CYS A 134 6.35 8.19 -12.31
CA CYS A 134 5.23 7.60 -13.03
C CYS A 134 3.89 7.80 -12.30
N TRP A 135 3.86 7.57 -10.99
CA TRP A 135 2.61 7.67 -10.22
C TRP A 135 2.19 9.11 -9.93
N PHE A 136 3.12 10.04 -9.70
CA PHE A 136 2.77 11.36 -9.15
C PHE A 136 3.09 12.55 -10.06
N LEU A 137 4.00 12.43 -11.02
CA LEU A 137 4.63 13.59 -11.67
C LEU A 137 4.55 13.57 -13.19
N ASN A 138 4.60 12.40 -13.82
CA ASN A 138 4.54 12.28 -15.27
C ASN A 138 3.10 12.56 -15.73
N GLY A 139 2.90 13.63 -16.51
CA GLY A 139 1.59 14.05 -17.01
C GLY A 139 0.83 12.96 -17.79
N GLU A 140 1.55 12.01 -18.40
CA GLU A 140 0.92 10.91 -19.14
C GLU A 140 0.38 9.81 -18.23
N THR A 141 0.86 9.70 -16.99
CA THR A 141 0.59 8.54 -16.12
C THR A 141 0.21 8.89 -14.68
N LEU A 142 0.24 10.16 -14.28
CA LEU A 142 0.07 10.55 -12.89
C LEU A 142 -1.33 10.23 -12.35
N MET A 143 -1.42 10.13 -11.02
CA MET A 143 -2.66 10.15 -10.28
C MET A 143 -3.02 11.60 -9.92
N ASN A 144 -4.24 12.04 -10.25
CA ASN A 144 -4.75 13.33 -9.78
C ASN A 144 -4.75 13.36 -8.24
N PRO A 145 -4.37 14.47 -7.59
CA PRO A 145 -4.10 14.51 -6.15
C PRO A 145 -5.37 14.57 -5.29
N HIS A 146 -6.31 13.65 -5.52
CA HIS A 146 -7.53 13.49 -4.73
C HIS A 146 -8.02 12.03 -4.72
N LEU A 147 -8.89 11.70 -3.77
CA LEU A 147 -9.53 10.37 -3.64
C LEU A 147 -11.05 10.46 -3.78
N ASN A 148 -11.54 11.39 -4.60
CA ASN A 148 -12.99 11.63 -4.78
C ASN A 148 -13.76 10.38 -5.21
N TYR A 149 -13.10 9.39 -5.82
CA TYR A 149 -13.67 8.12 -6.27
C TYR A 149 -13.11 6.89 -5.53
N GLY A 150 -12.51 7.12 -4.36
CA GLY A 150 -12.05 6.07 -3.47
C GLY A 150 -13.22 5.34 -2.78
N GLN A 151 -13.13 4.03 -2.72
CA GLN A 151 -14.09 3.11 -2.13
C GLN A 151 -15.54 3.33 -2.57
N ALA A 152 -15.74 3.56 -3.86
CA ALA A 152 -17.04 3.64 -4.50
C ALA A 152 -17.91 2.41 -4.19
N ILE A 153 -19.22 2.62 -4.20
CA ILE A 153 -20.21 1.56 -4.02
C ILE A 153 -21.15 1.62 -5.23
N PRO A 154 -21.03 0.69 -6.19
CA PRO A 154 -21.84 0.70 -7.40
C PRO A 154 -23.34 0.73 -7.10
N GLY A 155 -24.03 1.68 -7.75
CA GLY A 155 -25.45 1.94 -7.55
C GLY A 155 -25.80 2.74 -6.28
N ILE A 156 -24.82 3.22 -5.50
CA ILE A 156 -25.05 3.99 -4.27
C ILE A 156 -24.26 5.30 -4.27
N VAL A 157 -22.93 5.24 -4.39
CA VAL A 157 -22.06 6.43 -4.31
C VAL A 157 -20.79 6.24 -5.13
N SER A 158 -20.34 7.30 -5.80
CA SER A 158 -19.16 7.30 -6.69
C SER A 158 -17.81 7.28 -5.95
N GLY A 159 -17.81 7.64 -4.66
CA GLY A 159 -16.65 7.61 -3.78
C GLY A 159 -17.02 8.14 -2.40
N ARG A 160 -16.15 7.92 -1.40
CA ARG A 160 -16.44 8.29 -0.01
C ARG A 160 -15.15 8.48 0.78
N GLY A 161 -15.24 9.25 1.88
CA GLY A 161 -14.09 9.54 2.75
C GLY A 161 -13.36 8.30 3.28
N THR A 162 -14.01 7.13 3.35
CA THR A 162 -13.35 5.87 3.70
C THR A 162 -12.21 5.50 2.75
N GLY A 163 -12.22 5.99 1.50
CA GLY A 163 -11.13 5.79 0.53
C GLY A 163 -9.77 6.32 0.98
N LEU A 164 -9.71 7.20 1.98
CA LEU A 164 -8.44 7.63 2.60
C LEU A 164 -7.62 6.46 3.16
N ILE A 165 -8.25 5.36 3.58
CA ILE A 165 -7.51 4.20 4.10
C ILE A 165 -6.71 3.49 3.01
N ASP A 166 -7.06 3.65 1.74
CA ASP A 166 -6.38 2.98 0.63
C ASP A 166 -4.96 3.54 0.43
N THR A 167 -4.69 4.78 0.86
CA THR A 167 -3.35 5.40 0.80
C THR A 167 -2.52 5.15 2.06
N ARG A 168 -2.98 4.31 3.00
CA ARG A 168 -2.27 4.09 4.28
C ARG A 168 -0.81 3.66 4.10
N LEU A 169 -0.51 2.83 3.10
CA LEU A 169 0.84 2.32 2.85
C LEU A 169 1.82 3.38 2.34
N MET A 170 1.35 4.58 1.98
CA MET A 170 2.25 5.70 1.66
C MET A 170 2.98 6.23 2.89
N TRP A 171 2.38 6.07 4.07
CA TRP A 171 2.91 6.58 5.33
C TRP A 171 2.99 5.52 6.43
N ASP A 172 2.58 4.28 6.15
CA ASP A 172 2.74 3.10 6.99
C ASP A 172 3.64 2.09 6.24
N GLY A 173 4.84 1.87 6.76
CA GLY A 173 5.89 1.06 6.14
C GLY A 173 5.80 -0.41 6.52
N ASP A 174 4.82 -0.78 7.36
CA ASP A 174 4.64 -2.15 7.82
C ASP A 174 3.34 -2.74 7.26
N ARG A 175 3.48 -3.89 6.61
CA ARG A 175 2.34 -4.71 6.23
C ARG A 175 1.92 -5.51 7.47
N HIS A 176 1.34 -4.85 8.48
CA HIS A 176 0.52 -5.58 9.43
C HIS A 176 -0.57 -6.30 8.61
N HIS A 177 -0.45 -7.62 8.50
CA HIS A 177 -1.42 -8.46 7.81
C HIS A 177 -2.80 -8.15 8.40
N TRP A 178 -3.68 -7.58 7.57
CA TRP A 178 -5.09 -7.57 7.88
C TRP A 178 -5.53 -9.05 7.95
N PRO A 179 -6.15 -9.52 9.05
CA PRO A 179 -6.40 -10.93 9.26
C PRO A 179 -7.59 -11.35 8.39
N ASP A 180 -7.34 -11.68 7.12
CA ASP A 180 -8.28 -12.43 6.28
C ASP A 180 -8.04 -13.94 6.44
N GLN A 181 -8.00 -14.42 7.69
CA GLN A 181 -8.17 -15.84 8.01
C GLN A 181 -9.33 -16.04 8.98
N PRO A 182 -10.33 -16.88 8.66
CA PRO A 182 -11.36 -17.24 9.60
C PRO A 182 -10.73 -18.16 10.67
N GLY A 183 -10.41 -17.61 11.84
CA GLY A 183 -10.02 -18.42 13.00
C GLY A 183 -8.92 -17.89 13.93
N GLY A 184 -8.26 -16.76 13.63
CA GLY A 184 -7.15 -16.27 14.45
C GLY A 184 -7.52 -15.16 15.43
N ARG A 185 -7.80 -15.49 16.71
CA ARG A 185 -7.68 -14.49 17.79
C ARG A 185 -6.21 -14.24 18.08
N ALA A 186 -5.65 -13.12 17.62
CA ALA A 186 -4.38 -12.61 18.09
C ALA A 186 -4.50 -11.10 18.38
N GLY A 187 -4.22 -10.75 19.64
CA GLY A 187 -4.57 -9.47 20.25
C GLY A 187 -3.81 -8.26 19.74
N TYR A 188 -4.53 -7.14 19.69
CA TYR A 188 -3.97 -5.80 19.57
C TYR A 188 -3.18 -5.43 20.84
N ARG A 189 -1.86 -5.59 20.84
CA ARG A 189 -1.02 -4.80 21.75
C ARG A 189 -0.75 -3.44 21.09
N ARG A 190 -1.64 -2.48 21.36
CA ARG A 190 -1.37 -1.05 21.14
C ARG A 190 -0.12 -0.68 21.96
N TYR A 191 0.94 -0.23 21.30
CA TYR A 191 1.97 0.58 21.95
C TYR A 191 1.39 1.98 22.23
N TYR A 192 0.51 2.06 23.23
CA TYR A 192 0.25 3.30 23.94
C TYR A 192 1.25 3.34 25.09
N ARG A 193 2.27 4.21 25.02
CA ARG A 193 2.95 4.64 26.24
C ARG A 193 1.95 5.48 27.03
N PRO A 194 1.54 5.09 28.24
CA PRO A 194 0.81 6.01 29.11
C PRO A 194 1.74 7.19 29.42
N ALA A 195 1.21 8.40 29.36
CA ALA A 195 1.89 9.57 29.89
C ALA A 195 2.19 9.31 31.37
N SER A 196 3.46 9.46 31.75
CA SER A 196 3.89 9.43 33.13
C SER A 196 3.14 10.51 33.90
N VAL A 197 2.38 10.08 34.90
CA VAL A 197 1.85 10.97 35.95
C VAL A 197 3.06 11.57 36.66
N VAL A 198 3.24 12.88 36.56
CA VAL A 198 4.17 13.62 37.41
C VAL A 198 3.44 13.89 38.74
N PRO A 199 3.93 13.44 39.90
CA PRO A 199 3.31 13.75 41.17
C PRO A 199 3.80 15.11 41.70
N GLY A 200 2.84 15.95 42.12
CA GLY A 200 2.98 16.96 43.17
C GLY A 200 3.71 18.26 42.80
N PHE A 201 2.95 19.34 42.61
CA PHE A 201 2.81 20.48 43.53
C PHE A 201 1.48 21.19 43.24
#